data_AF-A0AAU7B9Y9-F1
#
_entry.id   AF-A0AAU7B9Y9-F1
#
_cell.length_a   1.000
_cell.length_b   1.000
_cell.length_c   1.000
_cell.angle_alpha   90.00
_cell.angle_beta   90.00
_cell.angle_gamma   90.00
#
_symmetry.space_group_name_H-M   'P 1'
#
loop_
_entity.id
_entity.type
_entity.pdbx_description
1 polymer ?
#
loop_
_entity_poly.entity_id
_entity_poly.type
_entity_poly.pdbx_seq_one_letter_code
_entity_poly.pdbx_strand_id
1 'polypeptide(L)'
;MAEQPINNTLPSSANIVKEGWLYKRGEHIKNWRPRYFLLLEDGSLMGYKNKPEGPTEPLNNFTVKGCQIMSVDRPKPYTFIIRGLQWTTVIERTFHVETEREREEWVAAIQRVSDRLTESEDVEMKGETSGITDTTEGFVSTVEELSAKFSEQGTSNSKSSGKKKVTLKNFEFLKVLGKGTFGKVILCREKATAKLYAIKILKKEVIIQKDEVSHTLTENRVLRTTSHPFLISLKYSFQTADRLCFVMEYVNGGELFFHLSRERVFTEDRTRFYGAEIISALGYLHEEGIIYRDVKLENLLLDKDGHIKIADFGLCKEDITYGRTTKTFCGTPEYLAPEVLEDNNYGRAVDWWGVGVVMYEMMCGRLPFYNRDHEVLFTLILMEEVKFPRTISSEARDLLGGLLVKDPDKRLGGGPDDAKDIKCHAFFSSINWTDLYQKKIPPPFKPQVTSETDTRYFDSEFTGESVELTPPENAGHLNSIAEEHDTSQPYFPQFSYQCVGSTLGSSTAKSLSASSLVQH
;
A
#
# COMPACT_ATOMS: atom_id res chain seq x y z
N MET A 1 -3.66 -15.60 -30.03
CA MET A 1 -4.98 -15.20 -30.60
C MET A 1 -5.09 -13.69 -30.47
N ALA A 2 -5.69 -13.01 -31.45
CA ALA A 2 -5.77 -11.55 -31.42
C ALA A 2 -6.80 -11.07 -30.39
N GLU A 3 -6.38 -10.19 -29.49
CA GLU A 3 -7.31 -9.43 -28.64
C GLU A 3 -8.08 -8.44 -29.51
N GLN A 4 -9.40 -8.38 -29.36
CA GLN A 4 -10.20 -7.36 -30.03
C GLN A 4 -10.09 -6.02 -29.28
N PRO A 5 -10.05 -4.88 -29.99
CA PRO A 5 -9.93 -3.58 -29.35
C PRO A 5 -11.24 -3.20 -28.64
N ILE A 6 -11.14 -2.83 -27.36
CA ILE A 6 -12.24 -2.20 -26.63
C ILE A 6 -12.47 -0.82 -27.25
N ASN A 7 -13.63 -0.64 -27.88
CA ASN A 7 -13.89 0.51 -28.74
C ASN A 7 -14.30 1.74 -27.91
N ASN A 8 -13.34 2.66 -27.68
CA ASN A 8 -13.51 3.86 -26.86
C ASN A 8 -14.27 4.99 -27.60
N THR A 9 -15.51 4.70 -28.01
CA THR A 9 -16.46 5.69 -28.51
C THR A 9 -17.51 6.00 -27.44
N LEU A 10 -17.82 7.29 -27.25
CA LEU A 10 -19.02 7.73 -26.54
C LEU A 10 -20.24 6.90 -26.98
N PRO A 11 -21.10 6.43 -26.07
CA PRO A 11 -22.41 5.97 -26.46
C PRO A 11 -23.10 7.12 -27.19
N SER A 12 -23.52 6.88 -28.44
CA SER A 12 -24.48 7.78 -29.07
C SER A 12 -25.71 7.91 -28.17
N SER A 13 -26.39 9.05 -28.23
CA SER A 13 -27.57 9.35 -27.40
C SER A 13 -28.75 8.35 -27.53
N ALA A 14 -28.62 7.33 -28.37
CA ALA A 14 -29.52 6.19 -28.50
C ALA A 14 -29.41 5.15 -27.35
N ASN A 15 -28.31 5.09 -26.60
CA ASN A 15 -28.05 3.96 -25.69
C ASN A 15 -28.29 4.25 -24.18
N ILE A 16 -28.77 5.45 -23.82
CA ILE A 16 -29.01 5.84 -22.42
C ILE A 16 -30.48 5.58 -22.05
N VAL A 17 -30.71 4.75 -21.03
CA VAL A 17 -32.05 4.40 -20.51
C VAL A 17 -32.56 5.42 -19.49
N LYS A 18 -31.68 5.91 -18.61
CA LYS A 18 -31.97 6.99 -17.66
C LYS A 18 -30.67 7.71 -17.28
N GLU A 19 -30.75 9.03 -17.14
CA GLU A 19 -29.67 9.84 -16.57
C GLU A 19 -30.18 10.77 -15.45
N GLY A 20 -29.29 11.17 -14.54
CA GLY A 20 -29.63 12.10 -13.46
C GLY A 20 -28.69 12.02 -12.27
N TRP A 21 -28.91 12.88 -11.27
CA TRP A 21 -28.15 12.86 -10.03
C TRP A 21 -28.63 11.75 -9.10
N LEU A 22 -27.69 11.02 -8.50
CA LEU A 22 -27.91 10.14 -7.35
C LEU A 22 -26.89 10.48 -6.27
N TYR A 23 -27.29 10.37 -5.00
CA TYR A 23 -26.34 10.33 -3.89
C TYR A 23 -25.85 8.89 -3.72
N LYS A 24 -24.65 8.56 -4.21
CA LYS A 24 -24.00 7.27 -3.94
C LYS A 24 -23.45 7.29 -2.51
N ARG A 25 -23.65 6.23 -1.74
CA ARG A 25 -22.90 6.01 -0.50
C ARG A 25 -21.49 5.52 -0.81
N GLY A 26 -20.47 6.11 -0.19
CA GLY A 26 -19.09 5.62 -0.31
C GLY A 26 -18.95 4.20 0.27
N GLU A 27 -17.99 3.44 -0.27
CA GLU A 27 -17.84 2.02 0.07
C GLU A 27 -17.00 1.83 1.33
N HIS A 28 -15.89 2.55 1.42
CA HIS A 28 -15.01 2.58 2.59
C HIS A 28 -15.41 3.65 3.61
N ILE A 29 -16.00 4.75 3.14
CA ILE A 29 -16.50 5.86 3.97
C ILE A 29 -18.01 5.99 3.75
N LYS A 30 -18.80 5.85 4.82
CA LYS A 30 -20.26 5.73 4.78
C LYS A 30 -21.01 7.03 4.46
N ASN A 31 -20.32 8.06 3.94
CA ASN A 31 -20.89 9.35 3.54
C ASN A 31 -21.63 9.28 2.20
N TRP A 32 -22.51 10.25 1.96
CA TRP A 32 -23.31 10.38 0.75
C TRP A 32 -22.68 11.38 -0.21
N ARG A 33 -22.49 11.00 -1.47
CA ARG A 33 -21.79 11.80 -2.49
C ARG A 33 -22.69 11.98 -3.71
N PRO A 34 -23.04 13.22 -4.11
CA PRO A 34 -23.72 13.45 -5.37
C PRO A 34 -22.79 13.01 -6.52
N ARG A 35 -23.36 12.24 -7.45
CA ARG A 35 -22.73 11.82 -8.70
C ARG A 35 -23.79 11.84 -9.80
N TYR A 36 -23.41 12.25 -10.99
CA TYR A 36 -24.29 12.16 -12.16
C TYR A 36 -24.19 10.74 -12.73
N PHE A 37 -25.29 10.02 -12.78
CA PHE A 37 -25.34 8.64 -13.26
C PHE A 37 -25.98 8.54 -14.63
N LEU A 38 -25.44 7.66 -15.47
CA LEU A 38 -25.99 7.19 -16.73
C LEU A 38 -26.25 5.68 -16.61
N LEU A 39 -27.50 5.25 -16.77
CA LEU A 39 -27.87 3.85 -16.98
C LEU A 39 -27.92 3.58 -18.48
N LEU A 40 -27.14 2.62 -18.96
CA LEU A 40 -27.07 2.24 -20.38
C LEU A 40 -27.86 0.97 -20.67
N GLU A 41 -28.21 0.77 -21.94
CA GLU A 41 -28.96 -0.40 -22.41
C GLU A 41 -28.27 -1.75 -22.16
N ASP A 42 -26.94 -1.75 -22.14
CA ASP A 42 -26.07 -2.92 -21.92
C ASP A 42 -25.95 -3.35 -20.45
N GLY A 43 -26.61 -2.61 -19.54
CA GLY A 43 -26.55 -2.85 -18.10
C GLY A 43 -25.45 -2.09 -17.38
N SER A 44 -24.65 -1.26 -18.04
CA SER A 44 -23.67 -0.40 -17.38
C SER A 44 -24.36 0.74 -16.63
N LEU A 45 -24.10 0.86 -15.31
CA LEU A 45 -24.47 2.02 -14.52
C LEU A 45 -23.22 2.85 -14.19
N MET A 46 -23.04 3.93 -14.95
CA MET A 46 -21.84 4.77 -14.95
C MET A 46 -22.05 6.06 -14.16
N GLY A 47 -21.23 6.32 -13.14
CA GLY A 47 -21.29 7.50 -12.27
C GLY A 47 -20.10 8.45 -12.43
N TYR A 48 -20.39 9.74 -12.55
CA TYR A 48 -19.44 10.83 -12.83
C TYR A 48 -19.50 11.91 -11.73
N LYS A 49 -18.43 12.71 -11.57
CA LYS A 49 -18.41 13.83 -10.59
C LYS A 49 -19.35 14.96 -11.00
N ASN A 50 -19.41 15.26 -12.29
CA ASN A 50 -20.30 16.21 -12.95
C ASN A 50 -20.99 15.52 -14.14
N LYS A 51 -22.00 16.15 -14.75
CA LYS A 51 -22.54 15.67 -16.04
C LYS A 51 -21.42 15.66 -17.09
N PRO A 52 -21.16 14.55 -17.80
CA PRO A 52 -20.10 14.51 -18.81
C PRO A 52 -20.49 15.30 -20.06
N GLU A 53 -19.62 16.21 -20.50
CA GLU A 53 -19.77 17.02 -21.73
C GLU A 53 -19.01 16.42 -22.93
N GLY A 54 -18.26 15.33 -22.71
CA GLY A 54 -17.44 14.64 -23.71
C GLY A 54 -16.95 13.28 -23.20
N PRO A 55 -16.09 12.57 -23.95
CA PRO A 55 -15.59 11.26 -23.56
C PRO A 55 -14.72 11.38 -22.30
N THR A 56 -15.30 11.02 -21.17
CA THR A 56 -14.69 11.12 -19.83
C THR A 56 -14.77 9.75 -19.18
N GLU A 57 -13.75 9.32 -18.44
CA GLU A 57 -13.85 8.05 -17.71
C GLU A 57 -14.85 8.14 -16.54
N PRO A 58 -15.74 7.15 -16.35
CA PRO A 58 -16.63 7.11 -15.20
C PRO A 58 -15.86 6.77 -13.91
N LEU A 59 -16.13 7.53 -12.83
CA LEU A 59 -15.59 7.25 -11.50
C LEU A 59 -16.14 5.93 -10.95
N ASN A 60 -17.42 5.65 -11.20
CA ASN A 60 -18.09 4.40 -10.85
C ASN A 60 -18.57 3.74 -12.13
N ASN A 61 -18.22 2.48 -12.37
CA ASN A 61 -18.76 1.68 -13.46
C ASN A 61 -19.00 0.27 -12.93
N PHE A 62 -20.24 -0.20 -12.97
CA PHE A 62 -20.62 -1.54 -12.55
C PHE A 62 -21.88 -1.97 -13.29
N THR A 63 -22.02 -3.27 -13.51
CA THR A 63 -23.19 -3.84 -14.19
C THR A 63 -24.40 -3.96 -13.25
N VAL A 64 -25.59 -3.79 -13.81
CA VAL A 64 -26.88 -4.10 -13.17
C VAL A 64 -27.46 -5.44 -13.64
N LYS A 65 -26.75 -6.20 -14.48
CA LYS A 65 -27.17 -7.53 -14.93
C LYS A 65 -27.30 -8.50 -13.75
N GLY A 66 -28.42 -9.22 -13.68
CA GLY A 66 -28.68 -10.18 -12.61
C GLY A 66 -28.70 -9.57 -11.21
N CYS A 67 -28.99 -8.27 -11.09
CA CYS A 67 -28.98 -7.59 -9.79
C CYS A 67 -30.34 -7.73 -9.07
N GLN A 68 -30.27 -7.81 -7.75
CA GLN A 68 -31.41 -7.64 -6.86
C GLN A 68 -31.45 -6.20 -6.36
N ILE A 69 -32.58 -5.52 -6.57
CA ILE A 69 -32.79 -4.16 -6.06
C ILE A 69 -33.64 -4.21 -4.79
N MET A 70 -33.27 -3.44 -3.77
CA MET A 70 -33.99 -3.34 -2.51
C MET A 70 -34.26 -1.87 -2.16
N SER A 71 -35.53 -1.46 -2.14
CA SER A 71 -35.95 -0.15 -1.60
C SER A 71 -35.96 -0.19 -0.08
N VAL A 72 -35.28 0.75 0.57
CA VAL A 72 -35.15 0.83 2.04
C VAL A 72 -35.17 2.29 2.50
N ASP A 73 -35.64 2.56 3.72
CA ASP A 73 -35.63 3.93 4.28
C ASP A 73 -34.59 4.13 5.39
N ARG A 74 -33.51 3.34 5.33
CA ARG A 74 -32.35 3.44 6.23
C ARG A 74 -31.04 3.31 5.42
N PRO A 75 -30.00 4.11 5.72
CA PRO A 75 -29.92 5.10 6.81
C PRO A 75 -30.58 6.45 6.49
N LYS A 76 -31.08 6.65 5.26
CA LYS A 76 -31.90 7.80 4.86
C LYS A 76 -33.23 7.35 4.23
N PRO A 77 -34.29 8.16 4.27
CA PRO A 77 -35.48 7.96 3.42
C PRO A 77 -35.09 7.89 1.94
N TYR A 78 -35.93 7.23 1.13
CA TYR A 78 -35.74 7.13 -0.32
C TYR A 78 -34.39 6.51 -0.71
N THR A 79 -33.85 5.63 0.14
CA THR A 79 -32.66 4.84 -0.18
C THR A 79 -33.07 3.64 -1.05
N PHE A 80 -32.19 3.23 -1.96
CA PHE A 80 -32.27 1.93 -2.62
C PHE A 80 -30.88 1.30 -2.70
N ILE A 81 -30.84 -0.02 -2.67
CA ILE A 81 -29.60 -0.81 -2.72
C ILE A 81 -29.65 -1.68 -3.96
N ILE A 82 -28.63 -1.59 -4.80
CA ILE A 82 -28.38 -2.55 -5.88
C ILE A 82 -27.41 -3.59 -5.33
N ARG A 83 -27.84 -4.85 -5.26
CA ARG A 83 -27.03 -6.01 -4.89
C ARG A 83 -26.77 -6.85 -6.13
N GLY A 84 -25.52 -7.08 -6.50
CA GLY A 84 -25.16 -7.91 -7.65
C GLY A 84 -24.02 -8.86 -7.34
N LEU A 85 -23.77 -9.81 -8.24
CA LEU A 85 -22.57 -10.62 -8.24
C LEU A 85 -21.52 -9.97 -9.15
N GLN A 86 -20.31 -9.76 -8.63
CA GLN A 86 -19.12 -9.58 -9.47
C GLN A 86 -18.24 -10.81 -9.26
N TRP A 87 -18.11 -11.62 -10.31
CA TRP A 87 -17.52 -12.97 -10.23
C TRP A 87 -18.24 -13.82 -9.16
N THR A 88 -17.54 -14.18 -8.08
CA THR A 88 -18.08 -14.99 -6.98
C THR A 88 -18.50 -14.18 -5.75
N THR A 89 -18.36 -12.85 -5.78
CA THR A 89 -18.58 -11.98 -4.62
C THR A 89 -19.88 -11.20 -4.74
N VAL A 90 -20.72 -11.27 -3.72
CA VAL A 90 -21.92 -10.42 -3.59
C VAL A 90 -21.49 -9.02 -3.20
N ILE A 91 -21.87 -8.04 -4.01
CA ILE A 91 -21.50 -6.63 -3.85
C ILE A 91 -22.77 -5.80 -3.74
N GLU A 92 -22.79 -4.88 -2.77
CA GLU A 92 -23.87 -3.92 -2.58
C GLU A 92 -23.44 -2.50 -2.94
N ARG A 93 -24.37 -1.74 -3.51
CA ARG A 93 -24.23 -0.33 -3.88
C ARG A 93 -25.45 0.41 -3.38
N THR A 94 -25.27 1.32 -2.42
CA THR A 94 -26.37 2.07 -1.79
C THR A 94 -26.50 3.46 -2.42
N PHE A 95 -27.73 3.84 -2.79
CA PHE A 95 -28.07 5.12 -3.41
C PHE A 95 -29.22 5.79 -2.66
N HIS A 96 -29.29 7.12 -2.73
CA HIS A 96 -30.35 7.93 -2.17
C HIS A 96 -30.72 9.04 -3.17
N VAL A 97 -32.00 9.41 -3.16
CA VAL A 97 -32.64 10.46 -3.97
C VAL A 97 -33.53 11.32 -3.07
N GLU A 98 -34.00 12.45 -3.57
CA GLU A 98 -34.67 13.45 -2.72
C GLU A 98 -36.18 13.18 -2.59
N THR A 99 -36.75 12.36 -3.49
CA THR A 99 -38.18 12.00 -3.47
C THR A 99 -38.45 10.52 -3.74
N GLU A 100 -39.60 10.02 -3.27
CA GLU A 100 -40.06 8.65 -3.56
C GLU A 100 -40.21 8.40 -5.07
N ARG A 101 -40.78 9.36 -5.80
CA ARG A 101 -40.98 9.25 -7.25
C ARG A 101 -39.67 9.03 -8.00
N GLU A 102 -38.60 9.72 -7.61
CA GLU A 102 -37.26 9.50 -8.17
C GLU A 102 -36.75 8.09 -7.86
N ARG A 103 -37.02 7.56 -6.65
CA ARG A 103 -36.63 6.19 -6.27
C ARG A 103 -37.37 5.18 -7.16
N GLU A 104 -38.68 5.31 -7.27
CA GLU A 104 -39.52 4.46 -8.13
C GLU A 104 -39.05 4.49 -9.59
N GLU A 105 -38.79 5.67 -10.15
CA GLU A 105 -38.29 5.82 -11.52
C GLU A 105 -36.92 5.18 -11.74
N TRP A 106 -35.98 5.34 -10.81
CA TRP A 106 -34.64 4.74 -10.92
C TRP A 106 -34.69 3.22 -10.74
N VAL A 107 -35.39 2.73 -9.72
CA VAL A 107 -35.55 1.29 -9.46
C VAL A 107 -36.23 0.61 -10.66
N ALA A 108 -37.32 1.18 -11.19
CA ALA A 108 -38.02 0.62 -12.35
C ALA A 108 -37.18 0.63 -13.64
N ALA A 109 -36.34 1.65 -13.85
CA ALA A 109 -35.44 1.69 -14.99
C ALA A 109 -34.33 0.63 -14.88
N ILE A 110 -33.71 0.50 -13.71
CA ILE A 110 -32.64 -0.48 -13.46
C ILE A 110 -33.18 -1.91 -13.54
N GLN A 111 -34.35 -2.19 -12.93
CA GLN A 111 -34.98 -3.51 -12.95
C GLN A 111 -35.27 -3.95 -14.39
N ARG A 112 -35.89 -3.07 -15.20
CA ARG A 112 -36.19 -3.35 -16.62
C ARG A 112 -34.95 -3.72 -17.44
N VAL A 113 -33.81 -3.08 -17.17
CA VAL A 113 -32.54 -3.39 -17.84
C VAL A 113 -31.97 -4.73 -17.34
N SER A 114 -32.00 -4.98 -16.02
CA SER A 114 -31.57 -6.25 -15.43
C SER A 114 -32.35 -7.45 -15.96
N ASP A 115 -33.68 -7.36 -15.98
CA ASP A 115 -34.58 -8.43 -16.42
C ASP A 115 -34.33 -8.79 -17.89
N ARG A 116 -34.29 -7.77 -18.78
CA ARG A 116 -34.02 -7.92 -20.21
C ARG A 116 -32.68 -8.63 -20.50
N LEU A 117 -31.65 -8.35 -19.71
CA LEU A 117 -30.33 -8.98 -19.86
C LEU A 117 -30.24 -10.39 -19.27
N THR A 118 -31.20 -10.76 -18.41
CA THR A 118 -31.30 -12.10 -17.80
C THR A 118 -32.09 -13.03 -18.73
N GLU A 119 -33.21 -12.55 -19.28
CA GLU A 119 -34.03 -13.30 -20.26
C GLU A 119 -33.24 -13.73 -21.52
N SER A 120 -32.17 -13.00 -21.89
CA SER A 120 -31.31 -13.37 -23.01
C SER A 120 -30.37 -14.57 -22.75
N GLU A 121 -30.08 -14.94 -21.49
CA GLU A 121 -29.16 -16.05 -21.17
C GLU A 121 -29.88 -17.40 -20.99
N ASP A 122 -31.12 -17.40 -20.51
CA ASP A 122 -31.93 -18.63 -20.30
C ASP A 122 -32.24 -19.42 -21.59
N VAL A 123 -31.95 -18.82 -22.75
CA VAL A 123 -32.10 -19.44 -24.08
C VAL A 123 -30.86 -20.25 -24.48
N GLU A 124 -29.66 -19.91 -23.99
CA GLU A 124 -28.40 -20.57 -24.41
C GLU A 124 -28.04 -21.79 -23.53
N MET A 125 -28.44 -21.81 -22.26
CA MET A 125 -27.97 -22.80 -21.26
C MET A 125 -28.81 -24.09 -21.13
N LYS A 126 -29.48 -24.54 -22.21
CA LYS A 126 -30.30 -25.79 -22.23
C LYS A 126 -29.67 -26.96 -23.00
N GLY A 127 -28.36 -26.93 -23.23
CA GLY A 127 -27.60 -28.01 -23.85
C GLY A 127 -26.77 -28.82 -22.85
N GLU A 128 -27.01 -30.13 -22.81
CA GLU A 128 -26.11 -31.21 -22.35
C GLU A 128 -25.92 -31.44 -20.83
N THR A 129 -26.29 -32.64 -20.36
CA THR A 129 -25.80 -33.21 -19.09
C THR A 129 -25.93 -34.74 -19.07
N SER A 130 -24.82 -35.45 -18.85
CA SER A 130 -24.65 -36.89 -18.53
C SER A 130 -23.12 -37.15 -18.45
N GLY A 131 -22.50 -37.93 -17.56
CA GLY A 131 -22.92 -38.73 -16.40
C GLY A 131 -21.76 -39.71 -16.00
N ILE A 132 -21.97 -40.57 -14.98
CA ILE A 132 -21.15 -41.79 -14.64
C ILE A 132 -19.97 -41.58 -13.63
N THR A 133 -19.51 -42.68 -13.03
CA THR A 133 -19.14 -42.89 -11.62
C THR A 133 -17.86 -43.72 -11.35
N ASP A 134 -17.16 -43.41 -10.25
CA ASP A 134 -16.55 -44.31 -9.22
C ASP A 134 -15.36 -45.27 -9.53
N THR A 135 -14.67 -45.66 -8.44
CA THR A 135 -13.76 -46.82 -8.14
C THR A 135 -12.30 -46.52 -7.70
N THR A 136 -11.77 -47.40 -6.83
CA THR A 136 -10.58 -47.22 -5.95
C THR A 136 -9.58 -48.40 -6.01
N GLU A 137 -8.27 -48.15 -5.84
CA GLU A 137 -7.19 -49.02 -5.26
C GLU A 137 -5.80 -48.30 -5.37
N GLY A 138 -4.72 -48.60 -4.62
CA GLY A 138 -4.62 -49.44 -3.41
C GLY A 138 -3.24 -50.10 -3.09
N PHE A 139 -2.13 -49.37 -2.82
CA PHE A 139 -0.89 -50.01 -2.29
C PHE A 139 0.00 -49.13 -1.37
N VAL A 140 0.72 -49.76 -0.42
CA VAL A 140 1.51 -49.13 0.67
C VAL A 140 2.99 -49.50 0.61
N SER A 141 3.89 -48.59 1.01
CA SER A 141 5.33 -48.84 1.23
C SER A 141 5.77 -48.29 2.61
N THR A 142 6.86 -48.79 3.18
CA THR A 142 7.08 -48.80 4.64
C THR A 142 7.81 -47.59 5.24
N VAL A 143 7.50 -47.34 6.52
CA VAL A 143 7.68 -46.10 7.30
C VAL A 143 9.15 -45.66 7.59
N GLU A 144 10.16 -46.48 7.31
CA GLU A 144 11.54 -46.23 7.79
C GLU A 144 12.36 -45.20 6.98
N GLU A 145 11.90 -44.75 5.81
CA GLU A 145 12.61 -43.72 5.01
C GLU A 145 12.14 -42.26 5.25
N LEU A 146 11.07 -42.04 6.03
CA LEU A 146 10.43 -40.71 6.15
C LEU A 146 11.02 -39.79 7.22
N SER A 147 11.76 -40.31 8.21
CA SER A 147 12.38 -39.47 9.25
C SER A 147 13.56 -38.61 8.75
N ALA A 148 14.12 -38.93 7.57
CA ALA A 148 15.33 -38.31 7.03
C ALA A 148 15.11 -37.16 6.03
N LYS A 149 13.86 -36.82 5.67
CA LYS A 149 13.55 -35.77 4.67
C LYS A 149 12.99 -34.45 5.24
N PHE A 150 12.76 -34.36 6.55
CA PHE A 150 12.27 -33.14 7.21
C PHE A 150 13.40 -32.15 7.58
N SER A 151 13.99 -31.45 6.59
CA SER A 151 14.72 -30.21 6.90
C SER A 151 14.96 -29.25 5.74
N GLU A 152 14.84 -27.96 6.09
CA GLU A 152 15.35 -26.78 5.39
C GLU A 152 14.70 -26.41 4.05
N GLN A 153 13.89 -25.35 4.07
CA GLN A 153 13.81 -24.37 2.98
C GLN A 153 14.56 -23.09 3.38
N GLY A 154 15.00 -22.34 2.38
CA GLY A 154 15.92 -21.19 2.47
C GLY A 154 16.13 -20.62 1.07
N THR A 155 17.08 -19.71 0.87
CA THR A 155 17.33 -19.12 -0.47
C THR A 155 17.61 -20.20 -1.53
N SER A 156 17.01 -20.07 -2.72
CA SER A 156 17.04 -21.10 -3.77
C SER A 156 18.45 -21.39 -4.33
N ASN A 157 18.69 -22.66 -4.68
CA ASN A 157 19.93 -23.10 -5.34
C ASN A 157 19.96 -22.66 -6.81
N SER A 158 20.71 -21.60 -7.10
CA SER A 158 21.28 -21.40 -8.44
C SER A 158 22.39 -22.44 -8.66
N LYS A 159 22.15 -23.44 -9.52
CA LYS A 159 23.17 -24.42 -9.95
C LYS A 159 24.35 -23.79 -10.72
N SER A 160 24.35 -22.47 -10.94
CA SER A 160 25.36 -21.71 -11.68
C SER A 160 26.24 -20.78 -10.81
N SER A 161 26.07 -20.74 -9.48
CA SER A 161 26.77 -19.74 -8.64
C SER A 161 27.42 -20.22 -7.33
N GLY A 162 27.26 -21.47 -6.93
CA GLY A 162 27.95 -22.04 -5.75
C GLY A 162 27.61 -21.38 -4.40
N LYS A 163 26.54 -20.58 -4.34
CA LYS A 163 26.15 -19.81 -3.14
C LYS A 163 25.56 -20.72 -2.06
N LYS A 164 25.99 -20.53 -0.81
CA LYS A 164 25.42 -21.21 0.36
C LYS A 164 24.01 -20.68 0.65
N LYS A 165 23.08 -21.61 0.87
CA LYS A 165 21.69 -21.37 1.26
C LYS A 165 21.61 -20.63 2.60
N VAL A 166 20.85 -19.53 2.65
CA VAL A 166 20.59 -18.76 3.88
C VAL A 166 19.31 -19.26 4.55
N THR A 167 19.37 -19.43 5.87
CA THR A 167 18.30 -19.93 6.77
C THR A 167 18.37 -19.22 8.12
N LEU A 168 17.40 -19.44 9.01
CA LEU A 168 17.43 -18.91 10.39
C LEU A 168 18.68 -19.35 11.17
N LYS A 169 19.25 -20.54 10.89
CA LYS A 169 20.45 -21.06 11.56
C LYS A 169 21.68 -20.17 11.38
N ASN A 170 21.72 -19.36 10.30
CA ASN A 170 22.81 -18.43 10.00
C ASN A 170 22.82 -17.19 10.90
N PHE A 171 21.77 -16.98 11.69
CA PHE A 171 21.61 -15.81 12.57
C PHE A 171 21.62 -16.22 14.05
N GLU A 172 22.09 -15.31 14.89
CA GLU A 172 21.95 -15.31 16.33
C GLU A 172 20.89 -14.26 16.67
N PHE A 173 19.84 -14.62 17.40
CA PHE A 173 18.79 -13.68 17.81
C PHE A 173 19.18 -13.04 19.14
N LEU A 174 19.16 -11.71 19.19
CA LEU A 174 19.65 -10.94 20.34
C LEU A 174 18.50 -10.33 21.15
N LYS A 175 17.52 -9.71 20.48
CA LYS A 175 16.48 -8.95 21.17
C LYS A 175 15.24 -8.75 20.29
N VAL A 176 14.03 -8.84 20.84
CA VAL A 176 12.82 -8.43 20.12
C VAL A 176 12.80 -6.88 20.05
N LEU A 177 12.55 -6.34 18.86
CA LEU A 177 12.50 -4.91 18.58
C LEU A 177 11.06 -4.39 18.50
N GLY A 178 10.15 -5.23 18.01
CA GLY A 178 8.74 -4.90 17.85
C GLY A 178 7.90 -6.14 17.54
N LYS A 179 6.59 -6.01 17.71
CA LYS A 179 5.62 -7.09 17.57
C LYS A 179 4.36 -6.52 16.91
N GLY A 180 3.98 -7.09 15.77
CA GLY A 180 2.80 -6.68 15.01
C GLY A 180 1.82 -7.85 14.85
N THR A 181 0.66 -7.56 14.24
CA THR A 181 -0.42 -8.53 14.01
C THR A 181 0.05 -9.85 13.39
N PHE A 182 1.02 -9.78 12.47
CA PHE A 182 1.45 -10.91 11.63
C PHE A 182 2.73 -11.60 12.13
N GLY A 183 3.43 -11.06 13.13
CA GLY A 183 4.76 -11.55 13.51
C GLY A 183 5.58 -10.64 14.42
N LYS A 184 6.89 -10.91 14.48
CA LYS A 184 7.86 -10.16 15.29
C LYS A 184 9.00 -9.60 14.44
N VAL A 185 9.56 -8.47 14.85
CA VAL A 185 10.84 -7.95 14.37
C VAL A 185 11.89 -8.19 15.45
N ILE A 186 12.99 -8.84 15.09
CA ILE A 186 14.04 -9.26 16.04
C ILE A 186 15.39 -8.71 15.57
N LEU A 187 16.15 -8.09 16.48
CA LEU A 187 17.57 -7.77 16.29
C LEU A 187 18.36 -9.08 16.24
N CYS A 188 19.08 -9.30 15.15
CA CYS A 188 19.91 -10.48 14.97
C CYS A 188 21.32 -10.14 14.50
N ARG A 189 22.26 -11.05 14.77
CA ARG A 189 23.64 -11.02 14.28
C ARG A 189 23.84 -12.11 13.24
N GLU A 190 24.37 -11.75 12.07
CA GLU A 190 24.78 -12.73 11.06
C GLU A 190 26.08 -13.42 11.51
N LYS A 191 26.03 -14.73 11.78
CA LYS A 191 27.16 -15.48 12.38
C LYS A 191 28.43 -15.46 11.53
N ALA A 192 28.30 -15.30 10.21
CA ALA A 192 29.43 -15.31 9.27
C ALA A 192 30.17 -13.96 9.18
N THR A 193 29.51 -12.86 9.53
CA THR A 193 30.05 -11.49 9.34
C THR A 193 30.08 -10.68 10.64
N ALA A 194 29.48 -11.21 11.72
CA ALA A 194 29.18 -10.53 12.98
C ALA A 194 28.32 -9.25 12.86
N LYS A 195 27.82 -8.91 11.65
CA LYS A 195 27.02 -7.71 11.39
C LYS A 195 25.59 -7.85 11.92
N LEU A 196 25.04 -6.75 12.41
CA LEU A 196 23.68 -6.66 12.92
C LEU A 196 22.65 -6.34 11.82
N TYR A 197 21.47 -6.93 11.95
CA TYR A 197 20.31 -6.76 11.07
C TYR A 197 19.01 -6.82 11.89
N ALA A 198 17.92 -6.32 11.32
CA ALA A 198 16.58 -6.60 11.81
C ALA A 198 15.95 -7.72 10.97
N ILE A 199 15.45 -8.78 11.61
CA ILE A 199 14.69 -9.84 10.94
C ILE A 199 13.19 -9.72 11.26
N LYS A 200 12.39 -9.37 10.24
CA LYS A 200 10.91 -9.38 10.28
C LYS A 200 10.46 -10.81 9.97
N ILE A 201 9.92 -11.51 10.96
CA ILE A 201 9.48 -12.92 10.88
C ILE A 201 7.97 -12.96 11.00
N LEU A 202 7.30 -13.29 9.89
CA LEU A 202 5.84 -13.31 9.78
C LEU A 202 5.31 -14.75 9.70
N LYS A 203 4.18 -15.04 10.35
CA LYS A 203 3.47 -16.33 10.25
C LYS A 203 2.66 -16.37 8.95
N LYS A 204 2.89 -17.35 8.07
CA LYS A 204 2.16 -17.49 6.78
C LYS A 204 0.66 -17.63 6.97
N GLU A 205 0.25 -18.44 7.94
CA GLU A 205 -1.14 -18.67 8.28
C GLU A 205 -1.87 -17.36 8.63
N VAL A 206 -1.28 -16.54 9.50
CA VAL A 206 -1.88 -15.26 9.94
C VAL A 206 -1.96 -14.25 8.80
N ILE A 207 -0.99 -14.24 7.88
CA ILE A 207 -1.05 -13.42 6.66
C ILE A 207 -2.27 -13.81 5.82
N ILE A 208 -2.51 -15.10 5.63
CA ILE A 208 -3.61 -15.61 4.80
C ILE A 208 -4.96 -15.41 5.47
N GLN A 209 -5.08 -15.69 6.78
CA GLN A 209 -6.28 -15.42 7.58
C GLN A 209 -6.68 -13.94 7.63
N LYS A 210 -5.78 -13.02 7.24
CA LYS A 210 -5.99 -11.57 7.24
C LYS A 210 -6.01 -10.95 5.85
N ASP A 211 -5.89 -11.75 4.78
CA ASP A 211 -5.81 -11.32 3.37
C ASP A 211 -4.61 -10.40 3.02
N GLU A 212 -3.52 -10.53 3.79
CA GLU A 212 -2.32 -9.68 3.72
C GLU A 212 -1.23 -10.23 2.78
N VAL A 213 -1.59 -11.23 1.97
CA VAL A 213 -0.69 -11.90 1.01
C VAL A 213 -0.16 -10.91 -0.02
N SER A 214 -1.04 -10.04 -0.53
CA SER A 214 -0.72 -9.06 -1.56
C SER A 214 0.27 -8.01 -1.07
N HIS A 215 0.04 -7.44 0.12
CA HIS A 215 0.95 -6.49 0.77
C HIS A 215 2.31 -7.12 1.09
N THR A 216 2.33 -8.33 1.67
CA THR A 216 3.59 -9.02 2.01
C THR A 216 4.44 -9.36 0.78
N LEU A 217 3.80 -9.76 -0.34
CA LEU A 217 4.49 -9.97 -1.61
C LEU A 217 5.00 -8.67 -2.23
N THR A 218 4.26 -7.57 -2.06
CA THR A 218 4.63 -6.25 -2.58
C THR A 218 5.82 -5.66 -1.82
N GLU A 219 5.81 -5.73 -0.48
CA GLU A 219 6.96 -5.39 0.36
C GLU A 219 8.22 -6.13 -0.11
N ASN A 220 8.12 -7.46 -0.37
CA ASN A 220 9.23 -8.26 -0.87
C ASN A 220 9.69 -7.86 -2.28
N ARG A 221 8.81 -7.44 -3.20
CA ARG A 221 9.22 -6.98 -4.53
C ARG A 221 9.93 -5.63 -4.45
N VAL A 222 9.28 -4.64 -3.85
CA VAL A 222 9.78 -3.26 -3.74
C VAL A 222 11.12 -3.22 -3.02
N LEU A 223 11.27 -3.91 -1.89
CA LEU A 223 12.53 -3.97 -1.14
C LEU A 223 13.68 -4.68 -1.90
N ARG A 224 13.38 -5.47 -2.94
CA ARG A 224 14.39 -6.17 -3.77
C ARG A 224 14.86 -5.36 -4.96
N THR A 225 14.01 -4.48 -5.49
CA THR A 225 14.30 -3.66 -6.68
C THR A 225 14.83 -2.29 -6.32
N THR A 226 14.43 -1.72 -5.18
CA THR A 226 14.78 -0.36 -4.77
C THR A 226 16.14 -0.27 -4.07
N SER A 227 16.86 0.84 -4.29
CA SER A 227 18.09 1.14 -3.56
C SER A 227 18.34 2.65 -3.46
N HIS A 228 18.16 3.21 -2.27
CA HIS A 228 18.28 4.64 -2.01
C HIS A 228 18.78 4.88 -0.57
N PRO A 229 19.63 5.90 -0.30
CA PRO A 229 20.24 6.13 1.02
C PRO A 229 19.24 6.21 2.18
N PHE A 230 18.05 6.78 1.93
CA PHE A 230 17.00 7.02 2.93
C PHE A 230 15.83 6.02 2.89
N LEU A 231 15.93 4.93 2.12
CA LEU A 231 15.01 3.78 2.24
C LEU A 231 15.68 2.68 3.09
N ILE A 232 14.88 1.84 3.76
CA ILE A 232 15.40 0.63 4.41
C ILE A 232 15.83 -0.39 3.34
N SER A 233 17.01 -0.99 3.51
CA SER A 233 17.56 -1.97 2.55
C SER A 233 17.35 -3.41 3.02
N LEU A 234 16.90 -4.26 2.09
CA LEU A 234 16.75 -5.70 2.30
C LEU A 234 18.04 -6.44 1.93
N LYS A 235 18.59 -7.18 2.88
CA LYS A 235 19.77 -8.01 2.69
C LYS A 235 19.40 -9.40 2.15
N TYR A 236 18.40 -10.04 2.77
CA TYR A 236 17.93 -11.38 2.44
C TYR A 236 16.40 -11.47 2.58
N SER A 237 15.74 -12.21 1.70
CA SER A 237 14.40 -12.75 2.00
C SER A 237 14.35 -14.25 1.73
N PHE A 238 13.69 -14.99 2.62
CA PHE A 238 13.52 -16.43 2.53
C PHE A 238 12.28 -16.88 3.29
N GLN A 239 11.89 -18.14 3.14
CA GLN A 239 10.76 -18.74 3.85
C GLN A 239 11.14 -20.06 4.51
N THR A 240 10.45 -20.38 5.60
CA THR A 240 10.40 -21.73 6.19
C THR A 240 9.11 -22.43 5.73
N ALA A 241 8.78 -23.59 6.32
CA ALA A 241 7.45 -24.18 6.17
C ALA A 241 6.36 -23.17 6.55
N ASP A 242 6.45 -22.61 7.76
CA ASP A 242 5.42 -21.82 8.45
C ASP A 242 5.58 -20.28 8.37
N ARG A 243 6.75 -19.76 7.94
CA ARG A 243 7.09 -18.33 8.04
C ARG A 243 7.66 -17.73 6.77
N LEU A 244 7.51 -16.41 6.68
CA LEU A 244 8.23 -15.53 5.78
C LEU A 244 9.22 -14.68 6.57
N CYS A 245 10.44 -14.52 6.07
CA CYS A 245 11.54 -13.87 6.77
C CYS A 245 12.19 -12.81 5.88
N PHE A 246 12.21 -11.56 6.35
CA PHE A 246 12.94 -10.45 5.73
C PHE A 246 14.10 -10.06 6.65
N VAL A 247 15.33 -10.11 6.17
CA VAL A 247 16.52 -9.62 6.88
C VAL A 247 16.89 -8.26 6.29
N MET A 248 16.68 -7.20 7.05
CA MET A 248 16.82 -5.80 6.65
C MET A 248 17.96 -5.14 7.44
N GLU A 249 18.45 -3.99 6.97
CA GLU A 249 19.40 -3.21 7.78
C GLU A 249 18.81 -2.86 9.16
N TYR A 250 19.65 -2.87 10.19
CA TYR A 250 19.24 -2.48 11.53
C TYR A 250 19.33 -0.95 11.69
N VAL A 251 18.21 -0.34 12.05
CA VAL A 251 18.06 1.11 12.23
C VAL A 251 17.71 1.35 13.71
N ASN A 252 18.62 1.98 14.48
CA ASN A 252 18.53 2.04 15.94
C ASN A 252 18.38 3.44 16.54
N GLY A 253 18.21 4.48 15.71
CA GLY A 253 17.93 5.83 16.18
C GLY A 253 16.47 6.04 16.61
N GLY A 254 15.57 5.10 16.36
CA GLY A 254 14.14 5.14 16.75
C GLY A 254 13.23 5.81 15.71
N GLU A 255 11.93 5.72 15.95
CA GLU A 255 10.87 6.36 15.15
C GLU A 255 10.89 7.88 15.31
N LEU A 256 10.60 8.60 14.22
CA LEU A 256 10.50 10.06 14.22
C LEU A 256 9.32 10.53 15.10
N PHE A 257 8.25 9.74 15.15
CA PHE A 257 7.12 9.92 16.07
C PHE A 257 7.55 10.00 17.54
N PHE A 258 8.47 9.12 17.98
CA PHE A 258 8.98 9.11 19.35
C PHE A 258 9.76 10.39 19.69
N HIS A 259 10.62 10.85 18.78
CA HIS A 259 11.39 12.07 18.98
C HIS A 259 10.49 13.31 19.00
N LEU A 260 9.55 13.42 18.07
CA LEU A 260 8.61 14.54 18.03
C LEU A 260 7.70 14.56 19.27
N SER A 261 7.21 13.39 19.71
CA SER A 261 6.39 13.28 20.93
C SER A 261 7.09 13.80 22.18
N ARG A 262 8.42 13.64 22.26
CA ARG A 262 9.25 14.13 23.37
C ARG A 262 9.59 15.61 23.26
N GLU A 263 9.93 16.09 22.06
CA GLU A 263 10.36 17.47 21.81
C GLU A 263 9.19 18.44 21.55
N ARG A 264 7.98 17.90 21.36
CA ARG A 264 6.71 18.57 21.00
C ARG A 264 6.68 19.18 19.60
N VAL A 265 7.74 19.87 19.21
CA VAL A 265 7.90 20.51 17.89
C VAL A 265 9.35 20.38 17.43
N PHE A 266 9.56 20.30 16.13
CA PHE A 266 10.87 20.51 15.52
C PHE A 266 10.97 21.93 14.95
N THR A 267 12.19 22.45 14.86
CA THR A 267 12.47 23.71 14.16
C THR A 267 12.26 23.54 12.66
N GLU A 268 11.97 24.63 11.96
CA GLU A 268 11.85 24.60 10.49
C GLU A 268 13.12 24.07 9.80
N ASP A 269 14.30 24.34 10.36
CA ASP A 269 15.58 23.81 9.85
C ASP A 269 15.67 22.29 9.97
N ARG A 270 15.20 21.72 11.09
CA ARG A 270 15.17 20.27 11.30
C ARG A 270 14.10 19.61 10.43
N THR A 271 12.94 20.23 10.31
CA THR A 271 11.89 19.80 9.38
C THR A 271 12.35 19.88 7.93
N ARG A 272 13.11 20.91 7.54
CA ARG A 272 13.68 21.04 6.18
C ARG A 272 14.67 19.93 5.87
N PHE A 273 15.53 19.58 6.82
CA PHE A 273 16.46 18.47 6.68
C PHE A 273 15.72 17.13 6.46
N TYR A 274 14.83 16.74 7.38
CA TYR A 274 14.09 15.48 7.25
C TYR A 274 13.14 15.47 6.04
N GLY A 275 12.41 16.57 5.80
CA GLY A 275 11.55 16.73 4.65
C GLY A 275 12.29 16.53 3.33
N ALA A 276 13.49 17.10 3.19
CA ALA A 276 14.32 16.91 2.01
C ALA A 276 14.75 15.44 1.82
N GLU A 277 15.14 14.74 2.89
CA GLU A 277 15.49 13.31 2.80
C GLU A 277 14.28 12.44 2.37
N ILE A 278 13.09 12.73 2.91
CA ILE A 278 11.83 12.08 2.54
C ILE A 278 11.48 12.37 1.07
N ILE A 279 11.53 13.63 0.63
CA ILE A 279 11.26 14.04 -0.76
C ILE A 279 12.25 13.41 -1.75
N SER A 280 13.53 13.27 -1.36
CA SER A 280 14.52 12.56 -2.17
C SER A 280 14.14 11.09 -2.36
N ALA A 281 13.70 10.43 -1.29
CA ALA A 281 13.36 9.00 -1.31
C ALA A 281 12.06 8.71 -2.07
N LEU A 282 11.01 9.50 -1.84
CA LEU A 282 9.73 9.35 -2.54
C LEU A 282 9.86 9.69 -4.03
N GLY A 283 10.62 10.74 -4.38
CA GLY A 283 10.90 11.06 -5.78
C GLY A 283 11.63 9.93 -6.51
N TYR A 284 12.56 9.25 -5.84
CA TYR A 284 13.19 8.04 -6.39
C TYR A 284 12.19 6.88 -6.59
N LEU A 285 11.27 6.64 -5.64
CA LEU A 285 10.21 5.64 -5.83
C LEU A 285 9.31 5.99 -7.03
N HIS A 286 8.93 7.26 -7.18
CA HIS A 286 8.12 7.73 -8.31
C HIS A 286 8.85 7.58 -9.65
N GLU A 287 10.17 7.80 -9.70
CA GLU A 287 11.02 7.55 -10.87
C GLU A 287 11.05 6.06 -11.27
N GLU A 288 11.00 5.15 -10.30
CA GLU A 288 10.84 3.69 -10.50
C GLU A 288 9.36 3.26 -10.74
N GLY A 289 8.42 4.20 -10.81
CA GLY A 289 6.99 3.92 -11.01
C GLY A 289 6.28 3.30 -9.80
N ILE A 290 6.77 3.58 -8.59
CA ILE A 290 6.24 3.08 -7.32
C ILE A 290 5.71 4.26 -6.51
N ILE A 291 4.46 4.18 -6.05
CA ILE A 291 3.91 5.08 -5.03
C ILE A 291 3.86 4.38 -3.67
N TYR A 292 4.13 5.12 -2.60
CA TYR A 292 4.40 4.57 -1.27
C TYR A 292 3.13 4.44 -0.40
N ARG A 293 2.27 5.45 -0.41
CA ARG A 293 0.89 5.51 0.15
C ARG A 293 0.71 5.45 1.67
N ASP A 294 1.78 5.38 2.47
CA ASP A 294 1.69 5.36 3.94
C ASP A 294 2.74 6.28 4.59
N VAL A 295 2.91 7.49 4.05
CA VAL A 295 3.81 8.51 4.61
C VAL A 295 3.26 9.00 5.96
N LYS A 296 3.90 8.56 7.05
CA LYS A 296 3.55 8.90 8.44
C LYS A 296 4.77 8.85 9.37
N LEU A 297 4.70 9.48 10.54
CA LEU A 297 5.85 9.60 11.45
C LEU A 297 6.36 8.27 12.02
N GLU A 298 5.49 7.26 12.08
CA GLU A 298 5.76 5.91 12.57
C GLU A 298 6.59 5.09 11.57
N ASN A 299 6.42 5.32 10.27
CA ASN A 299 7.19 4.65 9.21
C ASN A 299 8.54 5.34 8.91
N LEU A 300 8.81 6.48 9.57
CA LEU A 300 10.02 7.26 9.41
C LEU A 300 10.97 7.00 10.58
N LEU A 301 12.04 6.24 10.35
CA LEU A 301 13.04 5.92 11.36
C LEU A 301 14.26 6.84 11.21
N LEU A 302 15.05 6.98 12.29
CA LEU A 302 16.37 7.59 12.24
C LEU A 302 17.47 6.52 12.34
N ASP A 303 18.50 6.62 11.51
CA ASP A 303 19.73 5.84 11.66
C ASP A 303 20.62 6.36 12.81
N LYS A 304 21.70 5.62 13.12
CA LYS A 304 22.65 5.97 14.20
C LYS A 304 23.32 7.34 14.05
N ASP A 305 23.32 7.92 12.86
CA ASP A 305 23.96 9.21 12.56
C ASP A 305 22.94 10.36 12.55
N GLY A 306 21.65 10.05 12.35
CA GLY A 306 20.53 10.98 12.42
C GLY A 306 19.78 11.19 11.11
N HIS A 307 20.02 10.34 10.09
CA HIS A 307 19.34 10.42 8.79
C HIS A 307 18.08 9.57 8.74
N ILE A 308 17.12 9.97 7.90
CA ILE A 308 15.86 9.27 7.66
C ILE A 308 16.08 7.89 7.04
N LYS A 309 15.26 6.94 7.48
CA LYS A 309 15.04 5.62 6.88
C LYS A 309 13.54 5.37 6.81
N ILE A 310 12.98 5.43 5.61
CA ILE A 310 11.59 5.02 5.34
C ILE A 310 11.53 3.48 5.44
N ALA A 311 10.64 2.98 6.29
CA ALA A 311 10.35 1.57 6.53
C ALA A 311 8.94 1.20 6.04
N ASP A 312 8.58 -0.08 6.15
CA ASP A 312 7.29 -0.68 5.75
C ASP A 312 6.78 -0.33 4.32
N PHE A 313 6.95 -1.28 3.40
CA PHE A 313 6.58 -1.13 2.00
C PHE A 313 5.35 -1.98 1.63
N GLY A 314 4.60 -2.48 2.65
CA GLY A 314 3.42 -3.33 2.43
C GLY A 314 2.32 -2.63 1.63
N LEU A 315 2.13 -1.32 1.83
CA LEU A 315 1.12 -0.52 1.15
C LEU A 315 1.61 0.14 -0.15
N CYS A 316 2.82 -0.14 -0.63
CA CYS A 316 3.28 0.39 -1.93
C CYS A 316 2.40 -0.06 -3.11
N LYS A 317 2.47 0.66 -4.23
CA LYS A 317 1.87 0.28 -5.51
C LYS A 317 2.84 0.52 -6.65
N GLU A 318 3.27 -0.57 -7.29
CA GLU A 318 4.08 -0.57 -8.52
C GLU A 318 3.22 -0.19 -9.75
N ASP A 319 3.87 0.07 -10.88
CA ASP A 319 3.27 0.43 -12.18
C ASP A 319 2.54 1.78 -12.25
N ILE A 320 2.77 2.69 -11.28
CA ILE A 320 2.15 4.01 -11.20
C ILE A 320 3.12 5.11 -11.66
N THR A 321 3.28 5.24 -12.98
CA THR A 321 3.94 6.39 -13.63
C THR A 321 2.99 7.59 -13.75
N TYR A 322 3.49 8.76 -14.15
CA TYR A 322 2.65 9.96 -14.37
C TYR A 322 1.48 9.65 -15.33
N GLY A 323 0.27 10.07 -14.96
CA GLY A 323 -0.96 9.77 -15.68
C GLY A 323 -1.57 8.38 -15.42
N ARG A 324 -0.85 7.44 -14.80
CA ARG A 324 -1.42 6.17 -14.34
C ARG A 324 -1.97 6.32 -12.91
N THR A 325 -3.03 5.57 -12.61
CA THR A 325 -3.75 5.69 -11.34
C THR A 325 -4.09 4.34 -10.71
N THR A 326 -4.44 4.37 -9.44
CA THR A 326 -5.00 3.24 -8.70
C THR A 326 -6.26 3.68 -7.91
N LYS A 327 -7.02 2.70 -7.39
CA LYS A 327 -8.28 2.91 -6.65
C LYS A 327 -8.35 2.21 -5.29
N THR A 328 -7.29 1.51 -4.86
CA THR A 328 -7.31 0.75 -3.60
C THR A 328 -7.36 1.71 -2.40
N PHE A 329 -8.37 1.60 -1.54
CA PHE A 329 -8.41 2.35 -0.28
C PHE A 329 -7.44 1.74 0.73
N CYS A 330 -6.39 2.47 1.12
CA CYS A 330 -5.38 2.05 2.08
C CYS A 330 -4.63 3.26 2.68
N GLY A 331 -3.98 3.05 3.82
CA GLY A 331 -3.21 4.08 4.54
C GLY A 331 -3.84 4.44 5.89
N THR A 332 -3.16 5.29 6.65
CA THR A 332 -3.55 5.68 8.02
C THR A 332 -4.51 6.88 7.99
N PRO A 333 -5.72 6.82 8.62
CA PRO A 333 -6.82 7.78 8.40
C PRO A 333 -6.47 9.27 8.44
N GLU A 334 -5.63 9.66 9.40
CA GLU A 334 -5.18 11.03 9.65
C GLU A 334 -4.25 11.59 8.55
N TYR A 335 -3.61 10.69 7.80
CA TYR A 335 -2.65 10.99 6.73
C TYR A 335 -3.24 10.80 5.32
N LEU A 336 -4.47 10.28 5.20
CA LEU A 336 -5.10 10.00 3.90
C LEU A 336 -5.34 11.29 3.10
N ALA A 337 -4.97 11.26 1.82
CA ALA A 337 -5.23 12.34 0.89
C ALA A 337 -6.73 12.41 0.51
N PRO A 338 -7.30 13.61 0.26
CA PRO A 338 -8.71 13.78 -0.08
C PRO A 338 -9.21 12.87 -1.22
N GLU A 339 -8.42 12.67 -2.26
CA GLU A 339 -8.77 11.83 -3.40
C GLU A 339 -8.84 10.33 -3.07
N VAL A 340 -8.08 9.86 -2.07
CA VAL A 340 -8.19 8.48 -1.54
C VAL A 340 -9.48 8.32 -0.76
N LEU A 341 -9.85 9.35 0.03
CA LEU A 341 -11.15 9.38 0.72
C LEU A 341 -12.33 9.44 -0.26
N GLU A 342 -12.19 10.14 -1.39
CA GLU A 342 -13.25 10.30 -2.40
C GLU A 342 -13.56 9.03 -3.23
N ASP A 343 -12.89 7.88 -2.98
CA ASP A 343 -12.95 6.66 -3.81
C ASP A 343 -12.63 6.95 -5.29
N ASN A 344 -11.81 7.98 -5.56
CA ASN A 344 -11.41 8.37 -6.91
C ASN A 344 -10.20 7.55 -7.39
N ASN A 345 -9.93 7.62 -8.69
CA ASN A 345 -8.60 7.33 -9.21
C ASN A 345 -7.59 8.31 -8.57
N TYR A 346 -6.48 7.79 -8.04
CA TYR A 346 -5.39 8.61 -7.52
C TYR A 346 -4.02 8.10 -8.00
N GLY A 347 -3.02 8.98 -8.01
CA GLY A 347 -1.64 8.67 -8.38
C GLY A 347 -0.65 9.21 -7.35
N ARG A 348 0.58 9.48 -7.79
CA ARG A 348 1.72 9.91 -6.94
C ARG A 348 1.50 11.15 -6.06
N ALA A 349 0.53 12.01 -6.39
CA ALA A 349 0.20 13.19 -5.59
C ALA A 349 -0.22 12.87 -4.14
N VAL A 350 -0.65 11.63 -3.84
CA VAL A 350 -0.99 11.21 -2.47
C VAL A 350 0.21 11.21 -1.53
N ASP A 351 1.40 10.89 -2.03
CA ASP A 351 2.62 10.88 -1.21
C ASP A 351 3.05 12.30 -0.86
N TRP A 352 2.83 13.27 -1.75
CA TRP A 352 3.07 14.70 -1.48
C TRP A 352 2.10 15.30 -0.48
N TRP A 353 0.84 14.85 -0.45
CA TRP A 353 -0.08 15.16 0.65
C TRP A 353 0.46 14.62 1.98
N GLY A 354 0.89 13.35 2.03
CA GLY A 354 1.46 12.74 3.22
C GLY A 354 2.73 13.44 3.73
N VAL A 355 3.62 13.89 2.82
CA VAL A 355 4.74 14.78 3.16
C VAL A 355 4.25 16.09 3.77
N GLY A 356 3.19 16.70 3.22
CA GLY A 356 2.55 17.89 3.79
C GLY A 356 2.03 17.67 5.21
N VAL A 357 1.38 16.54 5.49
CA VAL A 357 0.89 16.18 6.83
C VAL A 357 2.06 16.00 7.80
N VAL A 358 3.05 15.19 7.43
CA VAL A 358 4.26 14.92 8.25
C VAL A 358 5.05 16.20 8.54
N MET A 359 5.26 17.07 7.53
CA MET A 359 5.96 18.34 7.72
C MET A 359 5.16 19.34 8.55
N TYR A 360 3.84 19.42 8.37
CA TYR A 360 2.96 20.22 9.23
C TYR A 360 3.07 19.75 10.68
N GLU A 361 2.99 18.44 10.92
CA GLU A 361 3.04 17.88 12.28
C GLU A 361 4.38 18.14 12.96
N MET A 362 5.51 17.96 12.25
CA MET A 362 6.83 18.32 12.78
C MET A 362 6.93 19.80 13.20
N MET A 363 6.43 20.74 12.39
CA MET A 363 6.53 22.18 12.70
C MET A 363 5.46 22.69 13.68
N CYS A 364 4.30 22.04 13.74
CA CYS A 364 3.15 22.50 14.53
C CYS A 364 2.88 21.68 15.80
N GLY A 365 3.50 20.51 15.94
CA GLY A 365 3.35 19.61 17.10
C GLY A 365 1.98 18.94 17.21
N ARG A 366 1.25 18.87 16.08
CA ARG A 366 -0.10 18.32 15.95
C ARG A 366 -0.41 18.08 14.47
N LEU A 367 -1.31 17.13 14.18
CA LEU A 367 -1.87 16.92 12.85
C LEU A 367 -2.62 18.17 12.31
N PRO A 368 -2.68 18.37 10.97
CA PRO A 368 -3.44 19.45 10.36
C PRO A 368 -4.96 19.27 10.50
N PHE A 369 -5.43 18.01 10.48
CA PHE A 369 -6.81 17.62 10.71
C PHE A 369 -6.83 16.51 11.75
N TYR A 370 -7.71 16.61 12.76
CA TYR A 370 -7.85 15.58 13.78
C TYR A 370 -9.26 15.58 14.36
N ASN A 371 -9.87 14.40 14.45
CA ASN A 371 -11.05 14.14 15.26
C ASN A 371 -11.04 12.67 15.70
N ARG A 372 -11.66 12.37 16.85
CA ARG A 372 -11.85 10.98 17.30
C ARG A 372 -12.90 10.23 16.49
N ASP A 373 -13.86 10.96 15.92
CA ASP A 373 -14.83 10.40 14.97
C ASP A 373 -14.25 10.47 13.55
N HIS A 374 -14.07 9.30 12.92
CA HIS A 374 -13.54 9.21 11.57
C HIS A 374 -14.44 9.89 10.53
N GLU A 375 -15.77 9.89 10.68
CA GLU A 375 -16.65 10.58 9.73
C GLU A 375 -16.46 12.10 9.79
N VAL A 376 -16.20 12.64 10.99
CA VAL A 376 -15.84 14.06 11.17
C VAL A 376 -14.41 14.33 10.67
N LEU A 377 -13.44 13.47 10.96
CA LEU A 377 -12.06 13.59 10.46
C LEU A 377 -12.03 13.64 8.93
N PHE A 378 -12.71 12.71 8.25
CA PHE A 378 -12.81 12.69 6.80
C PHE A 378 -13.50 13.95 6.25
N THR A 379 -14.52 14.46 6.95
CA THR A 379 -15.17 15.74 6.58
C THR A 379 -14.19 16.92 6.68
N LEU A 380 -13.35 16.96 7.72
CA LEU A 380 -12.30 17.98 7.87
C LEU A 380 -11.27 17.87 6.73
N ILE A 381 -10.75 16.67 6.46
CA ILE A 381 -9.78 16.44 5.37
C ILE A 381 -10.38 16.84 4.00
N LEU A 382 -11.66 16.55 3.75
CA LEU A 382 -12.33 16.87 2.48
C LEU A 382 -12.72 18.35 2.33
N MET A 383 -13.07 19.06 3.41
CA MET A 383 -13.74 20.36 3.32
C MET A 383 -13.00 21.52 4.02
N GLU A 384 -12.36 21.28 5.15
CA GLU A 384 -11.78 22.34 5.99
C GLU A 384 -10.41 22.80 5.45
N GLU A 385 -10.16 24.11 5.38
CA GLU A 385 -8.83 24.63 5.03
C GLU A 385 -7.83 24.42 6.18
N VAL A 386 -6.57 24.12 5.85
CA VAL A 386 -5.50 23.92 6.84
C VAL A 386 -5.18 25.23 7.58
N LYS A 387 -5.11 25.17 8.91
CA LYS A 387 -4.94 26.35 9.78
C LYS A 387 -3.54 26.44 10.36
N PHE A 388 -2.77 27.44 9.91
CA PHE A 388 -1.39 27.65 10.32
C PHE A 388 -1.25 28.48 11.61
N PRO A 389 -0.38 28.09 12.56
CA PRO A 389 0.06 28.96 13.63
C PRO A 389 0.73 30.25 13.11
N ARG A 390 0.68 31.32 13.91
CA ARG A 390 1.40 32.59 13.58
C ARG A 390 2.92 32.46 13.69
N THR A 391 3.42 31.40 14.31
CA THR A 391 4.85 31.13 14.53
C THR A 391 5.56 30.54 13.31
N ILE A 392 4.82 30.05 12.31
CA ILE A 392 5.40 29.46 11.10
C ILE A 392 5.75 30.55 10.08
N SER A 393 6.88 30.39 9.39
CA SER A 393 7.39 31.33 8.37
C SER A 393 6.45 31.45 7.16
N SER A 394 6.69 32.47 6.34
CA SER A 394 6.04 32.63 5.04
C SER A 394 6.31 31.44 4.13
N GLU A 395 7.56 31.01 4.06
CA GLU A 395 8.10 29.98 3.17
C GLU A 395 7.61 28.58 3.56
N ALA A 396 7.52 28.31 4.86
CA ALA A 396 6.91 27.07 5.36
C ALA A 396 5.39 27.06 5.17
N ARG A 397 4.70 28.19 5.35
CA ARG A 397 3.26 28.32 5.08
C ARG A 397 2.94 28.11 3.60
N ASP A 398 3.76 28.66 2.71
CA ASP A 398 3.63 28.52 1.25
C ASP A 398 3.84 27.05 0.84
N LEU A 399 4.91 26.40 1.34
CA LEU A 399 5.18 24.99 1.09
C LEU A 399 4.03 24.08 1.54
N LEU A 400 3.61 24.22 2.80
CA LEU A 400 2.53 23.40 3.34
C LEU A 400 1.19 23.70 2.69
N GLY A 401 0.94 24.96 2.32
CA GLY A 401 -0.22 25.37 1.54
C GLY A 401 -0.27 24.66 0.18
N GLY A 402 0.86 24.56 -0.52
CA GLY A 402 1.01 23.84 -1.79
C GLY A 402 0.91 22.31 -1.66
N LEU A 403 1.49 21.72 -0.62
CA LEU A 403 1.43 20.26 -0.39
C LEU A 403 0.04 19.79 0.11
N LEU A 404 -0.68 20.63 0.85
CA LEU A 404 -2.02 20.33 1.40
C LEU A 404 -3.17 20.91 0.55
N VAL A 405 -2.93 21.19 -0.74
CA VAL A 405 -4.00 21.46 -1.71
C VAL A 405 -4.84 20.19 -1.87
N LYS A 406 -6.16 20.32 -1.74
CA LYS A 406 -7.08 19.17 -1.81
C LYS A 406 -7.21 18.57 -3.21
N ASP A 407 -7.08 19.42 -4.23
CA ASP A 407 -7.10 19.05 -5.64
C ASP A 407 -5.70 18.53 -6.07
N PRO A 408 -5.52 17.23 -6.38
CA PRO A 408 -4.21 16.65 -6.64
C PRO A 408 -3.52 17.24 -7.87
N ASP A 409 -4.26 17.68 -8.89
CA ASP A 409 -3.69 18.27 -10.11
C ASP A 409 -3.15 19.68 -9.88
N LYS A 410 -3.55 20.34 -8.78
CA LYS A 410 -3.07 21.65 -8.34
C LYS A 410 -2.10 21.58 -7.16
N ARG A 411 -1.87 20.38 -6.60
CA ARG A 411 -0.96 20.15 -5.47
C ARG A 411 0.48 20.31 -5.94
N LEU A 412 1.33 20.86 -5.08
CA LEU A 412 2.76 20.95 -5.36
C LEU A 412 3.34 19.53 -5.54
N GLY A 413 3.97 19.28 -6.68
CA GLY A 413 4.42 17.95 -7.11
C GLY A 413 3.33 17.04 -7.74
N GLY A 414 2.10 17.52 -7.91
CA GLY A 414 1.05 16.81 -8.67
C GLY A 414 1.27 16.85 -10.18
N GLY A 415 1.96 17.89 -10.69
CA GLY A 415 2.31 18.07 -12.09
C GLY A 415 3.34 17.05 -12.62
N PRO A 416 3.70 17.11 -13.91
CA PRO A 416 4.61 16.16 -14.56
C PRO A 416 6.02 16.12 -13.94
N ASP A 417 6.48 17.24 -13.37
CA ASP A 417 7.83 17.39 -12.78
C ASP A 417 7.97 16.88 -11.34
N ASP A 418 6.86 16.58 -10.66
CA ASP A 418 6.82 15.76 -9.44
C ASP A 418 7.69 16.31 -8.29
N ALA A 419 8.59 15.48 -7.73
CA ALA A 419 9.54 15.89 -6.71
C ALA A 419 10.37 17.12 -7.11
N LYS A 420 10.57 17.41 -8.40
CA LYS A 420 11.35 18.59 -8.84
C LYS A 420 10.65 19.90 -8.47
N ASP A 421 9.32 19.96 -8.58
CA ASP A 421 8.54 21.15 -8.21
C ASP A 421 8.77 21.50 -6.73
N ILE A 422 8.74 20.46 -5.88
CA ILE A 422 8.98 20.58 -4.44
C ILE A 422 10.47 20.91 -4.16
N LYS A 423 11.40 20.27 -4.88
CA LYS A 423 12.86 20.49 -4.74
C LYS A 423 13.28 21.92 -5.09
N CYS A 424 12.55 22.59 -5.98
CA CYS A 424 12.76 23.99 -6.38
C CYS A 424 12.07 25.01 -5.46
N HIS A 425 11.22 24.58 -4.52
CA HIS A 425 10.46 25.47 -3.65
C HIS A 425 11.38 26.30 -2.73
N ALA A 426 11.06 27.57 -2.49
CA ALA A 426 11.90 28.52 -1.75
C ALA A 426 12.30 28.02 -0.35
N PHE A 427 11.41 27.30 0.33
CA PHE A 427 11.69 26.64 1.62
C PHE A 427 12.90 25.69 1.58
N PHE A 428 13.23 25.06 0.44
CA PHE A 428 14.38 24.17 0.29
C PHE A 428 15.60 24.82 -0.37
N SER A 429 15.59 26.14 -0.58
CA SER A 429 16.68 26.89 -1.23
C SER A 429 18.07 26.71 -0.60
N SER A 430 18.15 26.34 0.68
CA SER A 430 19.40 26.04 1.38
C SER A 430 19.92 24.60 1.19
N ILE A 431 19.20 23.72 0.49
CA ILE A 431 19.52 22.30 0.34
C ILE A 431 20.24 22.04 -0.98
N ASN A 432 21.50 21.61 -0.90
CA ASN A 432 22.17 20.97 -2.02
C ASN A 432 21.71 19.50 -2.11
N TRP A 433 20.80 19.21 -3.05
CA TRP A 433 20.21 17.88 -3.25
C TRP A 433 21.24 16.78 -3.58
N THR A 434 22.37 17.11 -4.20
CA THR A 434 23.45 16.15 -4.47
C THR A 434 24.21 15.80 -3.19
N ASP A 435 24.55 16.80 -2.37
CA ASP A 435 25.22 16.56 -1.10
C ASP A 435 24.29 15.90 -0.06
N LEU A 436 22.98 16.19 -0.12
CA LEU A 436 21.94 15.48 0.64
C LEU A 436 21.94 13.99 0.29
N TYR A 437 21.78 13.63 -0.99
CA TYR A 437 21.79 12.23 -1.44
C TYR A 437 23.09 11.50 -1.05
N GLN A 438 24.23 12.21 -1.06
CA GLN A 438 25.53 11.67 -0.65
C GLN A 438 25.74 11.66 0.88
N LYS A 439 24.72 12.01 1.68
CA LYS A 439 24.76 12.10 3.16
C LYS A 439 25.89 12.99 3.70
N LYS A 440 26.22 14.06 2.97
CA LYS A 440 27.24 15.05 3.36
C LYS A 440 26.68 16.20 4.20
N ILE A 441 25.38 16.47 4.10
CA ILE A 441 24.71 17.45 4.96
C ILE A 441 24.62 16.84 6.37
N PRO A 442 25.17 17.49 7.42
CA PRO A 442 25.17 16.93 8.77
C PRO A 442 23.76 16.95 9.36
N PRO A 443 23.29 15.83 9.98
CA PRO A 443 22.00 15.80 10.67
C PRO A 443 21.90 16.83 11.80
N PRO A 444 20.77 17.54 11.94
CA PRO A 444 20.53 18.53 12.99
C PRO A 444 20.34 17.88 14.38
N PHE A 445 20.08 16.56 14.42
CA PHE A 445 19.96 15.77 15.63
C PHE A 445 20.63 14.42 15.38
N LYS A 446 21.52 14.01 16.29
CA LYS A 446 22.14 12.70 16.30
C LYS A 446 21.60 11.87 17.47
N PRO A 447 20.97 10.70 17.23
CA PRO A 447 20.50 9.82 18.30
C PRO A 447 21.62 9.43 19.26
N GLN A 448 21.35 9.45 20.56
CA GLN A 448 22.31 9.15 21.63
C GLN A 448 22.46 7.64 21.84
N VAL A 449 22.80 6.89 20.79
CA VAL A 449 23.06 5.44 20.86
C VAL A 449 24.49 5.18 21.34
N THR A 450 24.65 4.32 22.34
CA THR A 450 25.95 4.04 23.00
C THR A 450 26.73 2.88 22.37
N SER A 451 26.05 2.02 21.62
CA SER A 451 26.64 0.89 20.89
C SER A 451 25.75 0.49 19.72
N GLU A 452 26.27 -0.34 18.81
CA GLU A 452 25.49 -0.89 17.69
C GLU A 452 24.33 -1.79 18.13
N THR A 453 24.33 -2.27 19.40
CA THR A 453 23.24 -3.05 20.01
C THR A 453 22.37 -2.23 20.96
N ASP A 454 22.58 -0.91 21.06
CA ASP A 454 21.77 -0.05 21.93
C ASP A 454 20.32 -0.01 21.44
N THR A 455 19.41 -0.36 22.33
CA THR A 455 17.97 -0.50 22.08
C THR A 455 17.12 0.48 22.89
N ARG A 456 17.72 1.56 23.43
CA ARG A 456 17.03 2.61 24.21
C ARG A 456 15.86 3.33 23.51
N TYR A 457 15.79 3.22 22.18
CA TYR A 457 14.78 3.86 21.33
C TYR A 457 13.71 2.87 20.85
N PHE A 458 13.68 1.65 21.41
CA PHE A 458 12.62 0.65 21.23
C PHE A 458 11.86 0.49 22.55
N ASP A 459 10.60 0.06 22.48
CA ASP A 459 9.80 -0.09 23.71
C ASP A 459 10.40 -1.13 24.67
N SER A 460 10.39 -0.80 25.95
CA SER A 460 10.66 -1.71 27.07
C SER A 460 9.80 -2.98 27.04
N GLU A 461 8.55 -2.90 26.59
CA GLU A 461 7.64 -4.06 26.49
C GLU A 461 8.18 -5.10 25.49
N PHE A 462 8.54 -4.66 24.28
CA PHE A 462 9.09 -5.57 23.27
C PHE A 462 10.50 -6.02 23.63
N THR A 463 11.34 -5.10 24.10
CA THR A 463 12.75 -5.39 24.39
C THR A 463 12.96 -6.32 25.60
N GLY A 464 11.93 -6.56 26.41
CA GLY A 464 11.89 -7.60 27.44
C GLY A 464 11.35 -8.97 27.00
N GLU A 465 10.78 -9.11 25.80
CA GLU A 465 10.24 -10.39 25.33
C GLU A 465 11.32 -11.44 25.00
N SER A 466 10.97 -12.72 25.16
CA SER A 466 11.77 -13.83 24.63
C SER A 466 11.88 -13.76 23.10
N VAL A 467 13.11 -13.99 22.60
CA VAL A 467 13.44 -14.14 21.19
C VAL A 467 13.06 -15.51 20.61
N GLU A 468 12.61 -16.43 21.46
CA GLU A 468 12.12 -17.74 21.02
C GLU A 468 10.88 -17.60 20.12
N LEU A 469 10.90 -18.32 19.01
CA LEU A 469 9.78 -18.36 18.08
C LEU A 469 8.73 -19.34 18.59
N THR A 470 7.46 -18.92 18.64
CA THR A 470 6.33 -19.81 18.96
C THR A 470 6.40 -21.05 18.06
N PRO A 471 6.36 -22.28 18.61
CA PRO A 471 6.30 -23.50 17.79
C PRO A 471 5.10 -23.49 16.82
N PRO A 472 5.15 -24.25 15.71
CA PRO A 472 3.96 -24.53 14.91
C PRO A 472 2.93 -25.29 15.75
N GLU A 473 1.63 -25.00 15.57
CA GLU A 473 0.58 -25.53 16.46
C GLU A 473 0.26 -27.03 16.25
N ASN A 474 0.81 -27.66 15.20
CA ASN A 474 0.63 -29.09 14.91
C ASN A 474 1.78 -29.97 15.42
N ALA A 475 1.97 -29.99 16.75
CA ALA A 475 2.90 -30.90 17.44
C ALA A 475 2.22 -31.67 18.59
N GLY A 476 1.02 -32.21 18.37
CA GLY A 476 0.31 -33.01 19.37
C GLY A 476 -0.99 -33.65 18.89
N HIS A 477 -0.98 -34.99 18.81
CA HIS A 477 -2.14 -35.90 18.82
C HIS A 477 -3.37 -35.59 17.93
N LEU A 478 -3.42 -36.23 16.76
CA LEU A 478 -4.61 -36.95 16.31
C LEU A 478 -4.18 -38.29 15.70
N ASN A 479 -4.77 -39.39 16.18
CA ASN A 479 -4.61 -40.69 15.53
C ASN A 479 -5.44 -40.71 14.24
N SER A 480 -4.89 -41.35 13.20
CA SER A 480 -5.52 -41.67 11.90
C SER A 480 -6.12 -40.50 11.11
N ILE A 481 -5.51 -40.19 9.96
CA ILE A 481 -6.10 -40.26 8.60
C ILE A 481 -5.01 -39.93 7.54
N ALA A 482 -5.01 -40.72 6.46
CA ALA A 482 -4.39 -40.56 5.13
C ALA A 482 -3.08 -39.74 4.93
N GLU A 483 -2.08 -40.41 4.36
CA GLU A 483 -1.00 -39.76 3.62
C GLU A 483 -1.51 -39.22 2.27
N GLU A 484 -1.87 -37.94 2.20
CA GLU A 484 -1.70 -37.16 0.98
C GLU A 484 -0.43 -36.31 1.11
N HIS A 485 0.17 -35.94 -0.03
CA HIS A 485 1.29 -35.01 -0.07
C HIS A 485 1.00 -33.77 0.78
N ASP A 486 1.90 -33.40 1.70
CA ASP A 486 1.79 -32.12 2.43
C ASP A 486 2.14 -30.93 1.51
N THR A 487 1.23 -30.67 0.58
CA THR A 487 1.05 -29.42 -0.15
C THR A 487 0.15 -28.44 0.63
N SER A 488 -0.18 -28.72 1.90
CA SER A 488 -1.10 -27.91 2.71
C SER A 488 -0.45 -26.60 3.20
N GLN A 489 0.89 -26.57 3.31
CA GLN A 489 1.64 -25.38 3.69
C GLN A 489 1.86 -24.45 2.48
N PRO A 490 1.28 -23.23 2.47
CA PRO A 490 1.32 -22.35 1.32
C PRO A 490 2.75 -21.88 1.00
N TYR A 491 3.22 -22.18 -0.20
CA TYR A 491 4.52 -21.74 -0.71
C TYR A 491 4.39 -20.37 -1.39
N PHE A 492 5.10 -19.37 -0.89
CA PHE A 492 5.06 -18.02 -1.48
C PHE A 492 6.04 -17.97 -2.66
N PRO A 493 5.58 -17.79 -3.91
CA PRO A 493 6.47 -17.73 -5.06
C PRO A 493 7.39 -16.50 -4.98
N GLN A 494 8.59 -16.61 -5.56
CA GLN A 494 9.61 -15.54 -5.59
C GLN A 494 10.09 -15.05 -4.20
N PHE A 495 9.77 -15.74 -3.12
CA PHE A 495 10.21 -15.44 -1.75
C PHE A 495 11.60 -16.04 -1.44
N SER A 496 12.58 -15.71 -2.28
CA SER A 496 13.97 -16.13 -2.13
C SER A 496 14.89 -15.09 -2.79
N TYR A 497 15.62 -14.36 -1.96
CA TYR A 497 16.51 -13.28 -2.39
C TYR A 497 17.78 -13.21 -1.54
N GLN A 498 18.90 -12.93 -2.21
CA GLN A 498 20.19 -12.71 -1.58
C GLN A 498 20.89 -11.52 -2.26
N CYS A 499 21.00 -10.38 -1.57
CA CYS A 499 21.67 -9.20 -2.09
C CYS A 499 23.17 -9.49 -2.31
N VAL A 500 23.61 -9.34 -3.56
CA VAL A 500 24.97 -9.70 -4.03
C VAL A 500 25.94 -8.55 -3.76
N GLY A 501 26.32 -8.41 -2.49
CA GLY A 501 27.55 -7.74 -2.06
C GLY A 501 27.77 -6.28 -2.50
N SER A 502 27.19 -5.32 -1.78
CA SER A 502 27.84 -4.03 -1.55
C SER A 502 28.80 -4.14 -0.36
N THR A 503 30.07 -4.46 -0.62
CA THR A 503 31.16 -4.12 0.29
C THR A 503 31.24 -2.59 0.39
N LEU A 504 31.18 -2.02 1.59
CA LEU A 504 31.42 -0.57 1.75
C LEU A 504 32.88 -0.28 1.36
N GLY A 505 33.07 0.52 0.32
CA GLY A 505 34.38 0.98 -0.14
C GLY A 505 34.41 1.22 -1.65
N SER A 506 34.85 2.43 -2.04
CA SER A 506 34.99 2.91 -3.42
C SER A 506 33.68 3.17 -4.19
N SER A 507 33.33 4.45 -4.27
CA SER A 507 32.39 5.00 -5.24
C SER A 507 32.87 4.79 -6.69
N THR A 508 32.09 4.09 -7.51
CA THR A 508 32.16 4.21 -8.98
C THR A 508 30.92 4.95 -9.48
N ALA A 509 31.09 6.23 -9.79
CA ALA A 509 30.03 7.03 -10.39
C ALA A 509 29.65 6.46 -11.77
N LYS A 510 28.35 6.27 -12.03
CA LYS A 510 27.86 6.23 -13.41
C LYS A 510 27.99 7.65 -13.96
N SER A 511 28.99 7.88 -14.82
CA SER A 511 29.12 9.17 -15.51
C SER A 511 27.95 9.32 -16.49
N LEU A 512 27.11 10.32 -16.25
CA LEU A 512 26.17 10.82 -17.26
C LEU A 512 27.00 11.46 -18.39
N SER A 513 27.14 10.75 -19.50
CA SER A 513 27.83 11.25 -20.69
C SER A 513 26.92 12.20 -21.47
N ALA A 514 26.99 13.49 -21.17
CA ALA A 514 26.45 14.52 -22.03
C ALA A 514 27.37 14.72 -23.25
N SER A 515 26.89 14.48 -24.48
CA SER A 515 27.45 15.06 -25.71
C SER A 515 26.58 14.78 -26.95
N SER A 516 26.24 15.86 -27.67
CA SER A 516 25.67 15.90 -29.04
C SER A 516 24.27 15.28 -29.23
N LEU A 517 23.38 15.83 -30.07
CA LEU A 517 23.61 16.70 -31.22
C LEU A 517 22.86 18.05 -31.15
N VAL A 518 23.59 19.11 -31.50
CA VAL A 518 23.02 20.26 -32.24
C VAL A 518 23.29 20.00 -33.71
N GLN A 519 22.27 19.95 -34.56
CA GLN A 519 22.39 20.37 -35.96
C GLN A 519 21.00 20.52 -36.62
N HIS A 520 20.79 21.72 -37.18
CA HIS A 520 19.63 22.22 -37.95
C HIS A 520 18.33 22.47 -37.19
#